data_AF-A0A2I0XG30-F1
#
_entry.id   AF-A0A2I0XG30-F1
#
_cell.length_a   1.000
_cell.length_b   1.000
_cell.length_c   1.000
_cell.angle_alpha   90.00
_cell.angle_beta   90.00
_cell.angle_gamma   90.00
#
_symmetry.space_group_name_H-M   'P 1'
#
loop_
_entity.id
_entity.type
_entity.pdbx_description
1 polymer ?
#
loop_
_entity_poly.entity_id
_entity_poly.type
_entity_poly.pdbx_seq_one_letter_code
_entity_poly.pdbx_strand_id
1 'polypeptide(L)'
;MQVELNTEDHDEDDELGISMSQCCLSMFRTWLPLLCRASNGIDTPILSSRERTEMVRVLEEMIQKLSLEQQEEVLTLWLHHFTACPDSDWPNLESSYTRWYAQSRTLLLQ
;
A
#
# COMPACT_ATOMS: atom_id res chain seq x y z
N MET A 1 -7.83 -8.80 -50.76
CA MET A 1 -6.90 -8.17 -49.80
C MET A 1 -7.78 -7.51 -48.75
N GLN A 2 -7.98 -8.18 -47.61
CA GLN A 2 -8.71 -7.65 -46.46
C GLN A 2 -7.66 -7.11 -45.50
N VAL A 3 -7.83 -5.86 -45.09
CA VAL A 3 -6.95 -5.16 -44.14
C VAL A 3 -7.40 -5.53 -42.73
N GLU A 4 -6.41 -5.68 -41.87
CA GLU A 4 -6.38 -6.39 -40.59
C GLU A 4 -7.34 -5.86 -39.52
N LEU A 5 -7.73 -6.80 -38.65
CA LEU A 5 -8.46 -6.56 -37.42
C LEU A 5 -7.53 -6.03 -36.31
N ASN A 6 -8.05 -5.02 -35.58
CA ASN A 6 -7.96 -4.79 -34.14
C ASN A 6 -6.61 -4.89 -33.43
N THR A 7 -6.06 -3.72 -33.04
CA THR A 7 -5.20 -3.56 -31.85
C THR A 7 -5.18 -2.08 -31.44
N GLU A 8 -6.15 -1.62 -30.64
CA GLU A 8 -6.05 -0.31 -29.95
C GLU A 8 -6.61 -0.31 -28.50
N ASP A 9 -7.20 -1.41 -27.98
CA ASP A 9 -7.77 -1.45 -26.61
C ASP A 9 -6.77 -1.86 -25.51
N HIS A 10 -5.54 -2.30 -25.84
CA HIS A 10 -4.62 -2.87 -24.83
C HIS A 10 -3.80 -1.80 -24.08
N ASP A 11 -3.52 -0.66 -24.71
CA ASP A 11 -2.59 0.33 -24.16
C ASP A 11 -3.25 1.29 -23.15
N GLU A 12 -4.55 1.58 -23.30
CA GLU A 12 -5.26 2.51 -22.39
C GLU A 12 -5.49 1.92 -20.99
N ASP A 13 -5.81 0.61 -20.90
CA ASP A 13 -6.03 -0.08 -19.62
C ASP A 13 -4.73 -0.19 -18.80
N ASP A 14 -3.59 -0.42 -19.45
CA ASP A 14 -2.28 -0.48 -18.81
C ASP A 14 -1.81 0.92 -18.34
N GLU A 15 -2.04 1.97 -19.12
CA GLU A 15 -1.70 3.35 -18.73
C GLU A 15 -2.56 3.84 -17.54
N LEU A 16 -3.85 3.50 -17.55
CA LEU A 16 -4.77 3.75 -16.42
C LEU A 16 -4.35 2.98 -15.16
N GLY A 17 -3.94 1.72 -15.29
CA GLY A 17 -3.42 0.90 -14.19
C GLY A 17 -2.13 1.47 -13.58
N ILE A 18 -1.20 1.91 -14.43
CA ILE A 18 0.03 2.59 -14.02
C ILE A 18 -0.28 3.89 -13.27
N SER A 19 -1.17 4.73 -13.81
CA SER A 19 -1.61 5.98 -13.19
C SER A 19 -2.26 5.77 -11.81
N MET A 20 -3.12 4.75 -11.69
CA MET A 20 -3.76 4.41 -10.42
C MET A 20 -2.75 3.93 -9.37
N SER A 21 -1.78 3.11 -9.76
CA SER A 21 -0.72 2.64 -8.85
C SER A 21 0.13 3.81 -8.33
N GLN A 22 0.44 4.79 -9.18
CA GLN A 22 1.21 5.99 -8.81
C GLN A 22 0.43 6.93 -7.91
N CYS A 23 -0.88 7.06 -8.13
CA CYS A 23 -1.78 7.76 -7.22
C CYS A 23 -1.77 7.10 -5.84
N CYS A 24 -1.92 5.77 -5.79
CA CYS A 24 -1.88 5.00 -4.55
C CYS A 24 -0.55 5.20 -3.80
N LEU A 25 0.59 5.13 -4.48
CA LEU A 25 1.91 5.39 -3.87
C LEU A 25 1.99 6.79 -3.26
N SER A 26 1.52 7.80 -3.99
CA SER A 26 1.53 9.19 -3.52
C SER A 26 0.67 9.37 -2.26
N MET A 27 -0.47 8.67 -2.21
CA MET A 27 -1.30 8.61 -1.01
C MET A 27 -0.56 7.94 0.15
N PHE A 28 0.05 6.77 -0.04
CA PHE A 28 0.79 6.07 1.00
C PHE A 28 1.93 6.92 1.59
N ARG A 29 2.70 7.60 0.73
CA ARG A 29 3.78 8.51 1.14
C ARG A 29 3.31 9.62 2.07
N THR A 30 2.09 10.09 1.88
CA THR A 30 1.50 11.16 2.69
C THR A 30 0.78 10.61 3.92
N TRP A 31 0.03 9.51 3.76
CA TRP A 31 -0.86 8.97 4.78
C TRP A 31 -0.11 8.18 5.83
N LEU A 32 0.81 7.29 5.48
CA LEU A 32 1.49 6.45 6.48
C LEU A 32 2.18 7.25 7.59
N PRO A 33 2.95 8.33 7.31
CA PRO A 33 3.54 9.14 8.36
C PRO A 33 2.51 9.86 9.25
N LEU A 34 1.31 10.16 8.72
CA LEU A 34 0.22 10.78 9.48
C LEU A 34 -0.48 9.75 10.36
N LEU A 35 -0.83 8.59 9.77
CA LEU A 35 -1.55 7.53 10.46
C LEU A 35 -0.70 6.96 11.61
N CYS A 36 0.59 6.69 11.38
CA CYS A 36 1.51 6.17 12.42
C CYS A 36 1.62 7.09 13.65
N ARG A 37 1.43 8.41 13.48
CA ARG A 37 1.47 9.38 14.58
C ARG A 37 0.12 9.61 15.25
N ALA A 38 -0.97 9.30 14.57
CA ALA A 38 -2.34 9.52 15.06
C ALA A 38 -2.74 8.56 16.20
N SER A 39 -1.94 7.55 16.53
CA SER A 39 -2.11 6.68 17.70
C SER A 39 -1.85 7.40 19.04
N ASN A 40 -1.05 8.47 19.06
CA ASN A 40 -0.47 9.02 20.29
C ASN A 40 -1.23 10.23 20.88
N GLY A 41 -2.43 10.56 20.37
CA GLY A 41 -3.16 11.77 20.79
C GLY A 41 -4.27 11.51 21.81
N ILE A 42 -4.10 11.98 23.05
CA ILE A 42 -5.19 12.07 24.06
C ILE A 42 -6.27 13.09 23.63
N ASP A 43 -5.99 13.94 22.63
CA ASP A 43 -6.98 14.80 21.94
C ASP A 43 -7.58 14.16 20.66
N THR A 44 -7.39 12.84 20.52
CA THR A 44 -8.01 11.83 19.65
C THR A 44 -8.02 12.06 18.12
N PRO A 45 -7.65 11.04 17.33
CA PRO A 45 -7.97 10.95 15.90
C PRO A 45 -9.49 10.82 15.65
N ILE A 46 -9.98 11.41 14.56
CA ILE A 46 -11.40 11.49 14.13
C ILE A 46 -12.09 10.10 14.01
N LEU A 47 -11.31 9.02 13.91
CA LEU A 47 -11.80 7.68 13.56
C LEU A 47 -12.00 6.78 14.79
N SER A 48 -13.19 6.19 14.89
CA SER A 48 -13.54 5.11 15.81
C SER A 48 -12.67 3.86 15.59
N SER A 49 -12.61 2.96 16.57
CA SER A 49 -11.89 1.67 16.45
C SER A 49 -12.33 0.87 15.23
N ARG A 50 -13.61 0.93 14.87
CA ARG A 50 -14.16 0.28 13.67
C ARG A 50 -13.58 0.89 12.39
N GLU A 51 -13.59 2.21 12.28
CA GLU A 51 -13.05 2.92 11.12
C GLU A 51 -11.53 2.73 10.99
N ARG A 52 -10.80 2.65 12.10
CA ARG A 52 -9.37 2.32 12.12
C ARG A 52 -9.11 0.90 11.58
N THR A 53 -9.95 -0.05 11.94
CA THR A 53 -9.85 -1.44 11.44
C THR A 53 -10.15 -1.49 9.95
N GLU A 54 -11.19 -0.78 9.51
CA GLU A 54 -11.55 -0.71 8.10
C GLU A 54 -10.47 -0.02 7.26
N MET A 55 -9.89 1.07 7.78
CA MET A 55 -8.77 1.74 7.13
C MET A 55 -7.59 0.79 6.94
N VAL A 56 -7.22 0.00 7.95
CA VAL A 56 -6.15 -0.99 7.82
C VAL A 56 -6.45 -1.97 6.69
N ARG A 57 -7.68 -2.51 6.62
CA ARG A 57 -8.07 -3.42 5.54
C ARG A 57 -7.95 -2.78 4.16
N VAL A 58 -8.42 -1.55 4.00
CA VAL A 58 -8.31 -0.80 2.73
C VAL A 58 -6.85 -0.60 2.34
N LEU A 59 -5.98 -0.24 3.29
CA LEU A 59 -4.54 -0.10 3.03
C LEU A 59 -3.92 -1.44 2.60
N GLU A 60 -4.26 -2.55 3.26
CA GLU A 60 -3.77 -3.88 2.89
C GLU A 60 -4.21 -4.30 1.47
N GLU A 61 -5.47 -4.06 1.11
CA GLU A 61 -6.00 -4.35 -0.23
C GLU A 61 -5.34 -3.47 -1.30
N MET A 62 -5.08 -2.21 -1.00
CA MET A 62 -4.35 -1.30 -1.90
C MET A 62 -2.90 -1.76 -2.09
N ILE A 63 -2.21 -2.13 -1.00
CA ILE A 63 -0.83 -2.65 -1.07
C ILE A 63 -0.77 -3.93 -1.93
N GLN A 64 -1.74 -4.82 -1.78
CA GLN A 64 -1.77 -6.08 -2.54
C GLN A 64 -1.87 -5.87 -4.07
N LYS A 65 -2.43 -4.74 -4.51
CA LYS A 65 -2.56 -4.39 -5.94
C LYS A 65 -1.29 -3.75 -6.53
N LEU A 66 -0.32 -3.38 -5.69
CA LEU A 66 0.93 -2.78 -6.12
C LEU A 66 1.92 -3.85 -6.63
N SER A 67 2.87 -3.45 -7.48
CA SER A 67 3.99 -4.30 -7.86
C SER A 67 4.89 -4.60 -6.64
N LEU A 68 5.73 -5.64 -6.71
CA LEU A 68 6.60 -6.01 -5.59
C LEU A 68 7.55 -4.90 -5.14
N GLU A 69 8.11 -4.14 -6.08
CA GLU A 69 8.97 -2.98 -5.79
C GLU A 69 8.19 -1.86 -5.09
N GLN A 70 6.95 -1.61 -5.56
CA GLN A 70 6.07 -0.63 -4.96
C GLN A 70 5.61 -1.05 -3.54
N GLN A 71 5.35 -2.34 -3.34
CA GLN A 71 5.05 -2.89 -2.01
C GLN A 71 6.24 -2.72 -1.07
N GLU A 72 7.46 -3.01 -1.53
CA GLU A 72 8.68 -2.79 -0.75
C GLU A 72 8.81 -1.33 -0.31
N GLU A 73 8.58 -0.39 -1.21
CA GLU A 73 8.65 1.04 -0.91
C GLU A 73 7.66 1.43 0.20
N VAL A 74 6.39 1.04 0.05
CA VAL A 74 5.32 1.36 0.99
C VAL A 74 5.54 0.71 2.35
N LEU A 75 5.94 -0.58 2.37
CA LEU A 75 6.15 -1.35 3.60
C LEU A 75 7.40 -0.89 4.36
N THR A 76 8.45 -0.48 3.66
CA THR A 76 9.64 0.12 4.27
C THR A 76 9.30 1.47 4.91
N LEU A 77 8.53 2.30 4.21
CA LEU A 77 8.05 3.57 4.74
C LEU A 77 7.19 3.38 6.00
N TRP A 78 6.25 2.43 5.93
CA TRP A 78 5.43 2.07 7.09
C TRP A 78 6.30 1.65 8.27
N LEU A 79 7.22 0.70 8.07
CA LEU A 79 8.05 0.17 9.15
C LEU A 79 8.91 1.26 9.80
N HIS A 80 9.46 2.17 8.99
CA HIS A 80 10.22 3.33 9.48
C HIS A 80 9.40 4.21 10.42
N HIS A 81 8.16 4.54 10.04
CA HIS A 81 7.30 5.41 10.86
C HIS A 81 6.66 4.68 12.05
N PHE A 82 6.29 3.41 11.87
CA PHE A 82 5.69 2.57 12.90
C PHE A 82 6.67 2.34 14.06
N THR A 83 7.92 1.98 13.75
CA THR A 83 8.96 1.73 14.78
C THR A 83 9.49 3.00 15.46
N ALA A 84 9.35 4.17 14.81
CA ALA A 84 9.76 5.44 15.40
C ALA A 84 8.83 5.92 16.53
N CYS A 85 7.64 5.30 16.69
CA CYS A 85 6.66 5.66 17.70
C CYS A 85 6.44 4.47 18.66
N PRO A 86 7.15 4.40 19.80
CA PRO A 86 7.12 3.22 20.68
C PRO A 86 5.75 2.91 21.29
N ASP A 87 4.86 3.90 21.40
CA ASP A 87 3.49 3.74 21.89
C ASP A 87 2.45 3.58 20.75
N SER A 88 2.90 3.58 19.49
CA SER A 88 2.00 3.43 18.33
C SER A 88 1.81 1.97 17.96
N ASP A 89 0.56 1.55 17.92
CA ASP A 89 0.11 0.23 17.46
C ASP A 89 -0.64 0.29 16.13
N TRP A 90 -0.67 1.46 15.47
CA TRP A 90 -1.52 1.69 14.30
C TRP A 90 -0.90 2.62 13.26
N PRO A 91 -1.09 2.35 11.95
CA PRO A 91 -1.79 1.19 11.37
C PRO A 91 -0.91 -0.07 11.47
N ASN A 92 -1.48 -1.20 11.89
CA ASN A 92 -0.74 -2.47 11.89
C ASN A 92 -0.84 -3.12 10.50
N LEU A 93 0.27 -3.10 9.75
CA LEU A 93 0.40 -3.71 8.41
C LEU A 93 1.31 -4.95 8.41
N GLU A 94 1.50 -5.59 9.57
CA GLU A 94 2.34 -6.78 9.74
C GLU A 94 1.97 -7.92 8.78
N SER A 95 0.67 -8.13 8.53
CA SER A 95 0.19 -9.16 7.60
C SER A 95 0.68 -8.91 6.18
N SER A 96 0.60 -7.66 5.71
CA SER A 96 1.10 -7.26 4.39
C SER A 96 2.63 -7.38 4.30
N TYR A 97 3.34 -6.95 5.35
CA TYR A 97 4.80 -7.11 5.44
C TYR A 97 5.23 -8.56 5.35
N THR A 98 4.59 -9.45 6.13
CA THR A 98 4.90 -10.88 6.17
C THR A 98 4.65 -11.54 4.82
N ARG A 99 3.56 -11.17 4.13
CA ARG A 99 3.24 -11.67 2.80
C ARG A 99 4.27 -11.25 1.76
N TRP A 100 4.59 -9.96 1.70
CA TRP A 100 5.63 -9.43 0.82
C TRP A 100 6.98 -10.11 1.10
N TYR A 101 7.39 -10.23 2.36
CA TYR A 101 8.63 -10.89 2.75
C TYR A 101 8.70 -12.35 2.27
N ALA A 102 7.61 -13.10 2.41
CA ALA A 102 7.54 -14.48 1.93
C ALA A 102 7.65 -14.57 0.39
N GLN A 103 7.02 -13.64 -0.33
CA GLN A 103 7.11 -13.56 -1.79
C GLN A 103 8.52 -13.17 -2.26
N SER A 104 9.10 -12.12 -1.68
CA SER A 104 10.46 -11.66 -1.98
C SER A 104 11.50 -12.74 -1.71
N ARG A 105 11.38 -13.48 -0.61
CA ARG A 105 12.26 -14.63 -0.32
C ARG A 105 12.17 -15.71 -1.39
N THR A 106 10.98 -15.99 -1.90
CA THR A 106 10.80 -17.03 -2.92
C THR A 106 11.48 -16.64 -4.23
N LEU A 107 11.47 -15.35 -4.59
CA LEU A 107 12.13 -14.84 -5.79
C LEU A 107 13.66 -14.80 -5.68
N LEU A 108 14.19 -14.43 -4.51
CA LEU A 108 15.64 -14.33 -4.29
C LEU A 108 16.34 -15.69 -4.10
N LEU A 109 15.58 -16.75 -3.81
CA LEU A 109 16.08 -18.10 -3.61
C LEU A 109 15.87 -19.01 -4.85
N GLN A 110 15.44 -18.44 -5.98
CA GLN A 110 15.44 -19.09 -7.30
C GLN A 110 16.83 -19.03 -7.93
#